data_AF-D4XUW7-F1
#
_entry.id   AF-D4XUW7-F1
#
_cell.length_a   1.000
_cell.length_b   1.000
_cell.length_c   1.000
_cell.angle_alpha   90.00
_cell.angle_beta   90.00
_cell.angle_gamma   90.00
#
_symmetry.space_group_name_H-M   'P 1'
#
loop_
_entity.id
_entity.type
_entity.pdbx_description
1 polymer ?
#
loop_
_entity_poly.entity_id
_entity_poly.type
_entity_poly.pdbx_seq_one_letter_code
_entity_poly.pdbx_strand_id
1 'polypeptide(L)'
;MNKIKNFNDKLSSFLLKGVHNFKSEEKGYARRRMYNSLWAVFFGLLISSIFIIFLKKNPFDIFSLMLTKSIFTNFSLIRNLFAINLIVLIIATLGISIGFKAGLFNIGIPGQMMAGGMLSMVIILTFQKNGITINGGIFILCLVLSLIFTFAIGAFVGFLKSFLNVHEVVATILLNWIILYTSSFLFSNGPAGFGRTDNIGSIAMENASAFSYGNVWPIFLVVAIVLACAVWFVLSKTTIGYRIKMNGLNKHVSKYAGSNEKVLTITLMGTSSMFAGLAGVIYYVIFKQQFPIETQPLLIGFNTIPISLLAYNSPIGLIFSSILFAIMTTANLQGAGITNESTQVIGGLIVYLAALSNIFFNFKTVQFSHKYILLMISKAYWERRYHYLTFKKKRHALYKKDLHDLKLELSHSKEEIHDLKTKLAKLNNGVSLNLKIEDVKTHEDSLNYFTEISIAKKEITNRLIDLKYYHLQEIKMAYAADLKIAKDTYSKELEDIYNFRVNLDKKHKALLKELKLKLSKDEYISEKKKAQETRKQTILENNKAAQALLDAAKKENQKEQSK
;
A
#
# COMPACT_ATOMS: atom_id res chain seq x y z
N MET A 1 47.16 -19.75 -9.02
CA MET A 1 45.76 -20.26 -9.04
C MET A 1 45.18 -20.57 -7.66
N ASN A 2 45.87 -21.28 -6.75
CA ASN A 2 45.29 -21.64 -5.43
C ASN A 2 44.93 -20.45 -4.52
N LYS A 3 45.66 -19.31 -4.57
CA LYS A 3 45.30 -18.09 -3.82
C LYS A 3 44.01 -17.41 -4.33
N ILE A 4 43.76 -17.46 -5.64
CA ILE A 4 42.56 -16.88 -6.27
C ILE A 4 41.34 -17.74 -5.96
N LYS A 5 41.49 -19.07 -5.96
CA LYS A 5 40.44 -20.01 -5.58
C LYS A 5 40.04 -19.83 -4.10
N ASN A 6 41.03 -19.73 -3.20
CA ASN A 6 40.78 -19.45 -1.77
C ASN A 6 40.14 -18.08 -1.52
N PHE A 7 40.47 -17.06 -2.31
CA PHE A 7 39.81 -15.75 -2.23
C PHE A 7 38.36 -15.82 -2.70
N ASN A 8 38.08 -16.53 -3.81
CA ASN A 8 36.73 -16.71 -4.32
C ASN A 8 35.85 -17.58 -3.41
N ASP A 9 36.44 -18.58 -2.75
CA ASP A 9 35.75 -19.41 -1.76
C ASP A 9 35.49 -18.64 -0.46
N LYS A 10 36.43 -17.80 -0.02
CA LYS A 10 36.20 -16.88 1.11
C LYS A 10 35.16 -15.81 0.77
N LEU A 11 35.22 -15.21 -0.42
CA LEU A 11 34.27 -14.20 -0.89
C LEU A 11 32.87 -14.80 -1.06
N SER A 12 32.75 -15.99 -1.66
CA SER A 12 31.46 -16.68 -1.78
C SER A 12 30.92 -17.12 -0.43
N SER A 13 31.77 -17.60 0.50
CA SER A 13 31.34 -17.92 1.86
C SER A 13 30.94 -16.68 2.67
N PHE A 14 31.61 -15.53 2.46
CA PHE A 14 31.27 -14.24 3.08
C PHE A 14 29.98 -13.67 2.50
N LEU A 15 29.78 -13.75 1.18
CA LEU A 15 28.53 -13.39 0.52
C LEU A 15 27.39 -14.34 0.93
N LEU A 16 27.64 -15.64 1.06
CA LEU A 16 26.65 -16.61 1.52
C LEU A 16 26.30 -16.44 3.00
N LYS A 17 27.28 -16.15 3.87
CA LYS A 17 27.05 -15.83 5.29
C LYS A 17 26.39 -14.48 5.48
N GLY A 18 26.75 -13.50 4.66
CA GLY A 18 26.05 -12.21 4.52
C GLY A 18 24.59 -12.46 4.17
N VAL A 19 24.30 -13.14 3.06
CA VAL A 19 22.93 -13.51 2.66
C VAL A 19 22.20 -14.35 3.73
N HIS A 20 22.91 -15.17 4.51
CA HIS A 20 22.29 -15.95 5.59
C HIS A 20 21.92 -15.12 6.83
N ASN A 21 22.73 -14.12 7.20
CA ASN A 21 22.46 -13.21 8.32
C ASN A 21 21.36 -12.18 8.02
N PHE A 22 20.98 -12.04 6.75
CA PHE A 22 19.87 -11.21 6.26
C PHE A 22 18.53 -11.98 6.20
N LYS A 23 18.48 -13.27 6.57
CA LYS A 23 17.27 -14.11 6.58
C LYS A 23 16.44 -14.00 7.89
N SER A 24 16.19 -12.79 8.39
CA SER A 24 15.31 -12.60 9.56
C SER A 24 13.84 -12.31 9.20
N GLU A 25 13.45 -12.42 7.93
CA GLU A 25 12.05 -12.45 7.54
C GLU A 25 11.77 -13.80 6.90
N GLU A 26 10.74 -14.50 7.38
CA GLU A 26 10.32 -15.81 6.88
C GLU A 26 10.37 -15.85 5.33
N LYS A 27 11.12 -16.81 4.77
CA LYS A 27 11.44 -16.92 3.33
C LYS A 27 10.22 -16.82 2.39
N GLY A 28 9.01 -17.08 2.89
CA GLY A 28 7.76 -16.92 2.14
C GLY A 28 7.25 -15.48 2.04
N TYR A 29 7.44 -14.65 3.07
CA TYR A 29 6.88 -13.31 3.16
C TYR A 29 7.70 -12.27 2.38
N ALA A 30 9.04 -12.31 2.48
CA ALA A 30 9.91 -11.40 1.74
C ALA A 30 9.79 -11.59 0.22
N ARG A 31 9.75 -12.85 -0.24
CA ARG A 31 9.56 -13.17 -1.67
C ARG A 31 8.20 -12.69 -2.19
N ARG A 32 7.14 -12.80 -1.38
CA ARG A 32 5.81 -12.28 -1.74
C ARG A 32 5.81 -10.76 -1.86
N ARG A 33 6.41 -10.04 -0.90
CA ARG A 33 6.55 -8.57 -0.96
C ARG A 33 7.25 -8.14 -2.25
N MET A 34 8.35 -8.78 -2.63
CA MET A 34 9.05 -8.48 -3.88
C MET A 34 8.17 -8.71 -5.11
N TYR A 35 7.47 -9.84 -5.20
CA TYR A 35 6.55 -10.09 -6.32
C TYR A 35 5.43 -9.04 -6.39
N ASN A 36 4.93 -8.58 -5.25
CA ASN A 36 3.87 -7.58 -5.22
C ASN A 36 4.36 -6.21 -5.70
N SER A 37 5.56 -5.79 -5.29
CA SER A 37 6.18 -4.56 -5.81
C SER A 37 6.38 -4.64 -7.32
N LEU A 38 6.83 -5.79 -7.83
CA LEU A 38 7.00 -6.01 -9.28
C LEU A 38 5.65 -5.97 -10.02
N TRP A 39 4.61 -6.60 -9.48
CA TRP A 39 3.26 -6.52 -10.05
C TRP A 39 2.71 -5.10 -10.04
N ALA A 40 2.92 -4.35 -8.96
CA ALA A 40 2.48 -2.97 -8.85
C ALA A 40 3.15 -2.07 -9.88
N VAL A 41 4.47 -2.23 -10.08
CA VAL A 41 5.21 -1.54 -11.15
C VAL A 41 4.69 -1.95 -12.53
N PHE A 42 4.47 -3.25 -12.75
CA PHE A 42 3.95 -3.75 -14.03
C PHE A 42 2.57 -3.17 -14.37
N PHE A 43 1.62 -3.19 -13.43
CA PHE A 43 0.30 -2.58 -13.64
C PHE A 43 0.37 -1.06 -13.75
N GLY A 44 1.26 -0.41 -13.01
CA GLY A 44 1.54 1.02 -13.15
C GLY A 44 2.03 1.38 -14.55
N LEU A 45 2.96 0.61 -15.10
CA LEU A 45 3.45 0.78 -16.48
C LEU A 45 2.35 0.49 -17.51
N LEU A 46 1.51 -0.53 -17.30
CA LEU A 46 0.38 -0.82 -18.19
C LEU A 46 -0.63 0.33 -18.24
N ILE A 47 -1.05 0.84 -17.09
CA ILE A 47 -2.02 1.95 -17.02
C ILE A 47 -1.41 3.23 -17.58
N SER A 48 -0.13 3.47 -17.31
CA SER A 48 0.61 4.59 -17.92
C SER A 48 0.74 4.43 -19.44
N SER A 49 0.87 3.19 -19.95
CA SER A 49 0.89 2.92 -21.39
C SER A 49 -0.43 3.32 -22.06
N ILE A 50 -1.57 3.02 -21.41
CA ILE A 50 -2.89 3.43 -21.90
C ILE A 50 -2.95 4.96 -22.03
N PHE A 51 -2.46 5.69 -21.03
CA PHE A 51 -2.38 7.15 -21.07
C PHE A 51 -1.49 7.67 -22.21
N ILE A 52 -0.31 7.07 -22.42
CA ILE A 52 0.60 7.45 -23.51
C ILE A 52 -0.02 7.19 -24.89
N ILE A 53 -0.82 6.13 -25.04
CA ILE A 53 -1.57 5.84 -26.27
C ILE A 53 -2.61 6.95 -26.54
N PHE A 54 -3.29 7.46 -25.51
CA PHE A 54 -4.20 8.62 -25.66
C PHE A 54 -3.48 9.89 -26.11
N LEU A 55 -2.20 10.05 -25.75
CA LEU A 55 -1.35 11.12 -26.26
C LEU A 55 -0.85 10.90 -27.70
N LYS A 56 -1.32 9.83 -28.38
CA LYS A 56 -0.89 9.43 -29.73
C LYS A 56 0.62 9.17 -29.84
N LYS A 57 1.23 8.68 -28.76
CA LYS A 57 2.65 8.29 -28.71
C LYS A 57 2.76 6.79 -28.46
N ASN A 58 3.87 6.19 -28.88
CA ASN A 58 4.15 4.78 -28.63
C ASN A 58 4.72 4.61 -27.20
N PRO A 59 4.06 3.85 -26.30
CA PRO A 59 4.53 3.64 -24.93
C PRO A 59 5.92 3.01 -24.85
N PHE A 60 6.23 2.09 -25.77
CA PHE A 60 7.51 1.40 -25.76
C PHE A 60 8.67 2.36 -26.04
N ASP A 61 8.47 3.29 -26.98
CA ASP A 61 9.46 4.31 -27.32
C ASP A 61 9.67 5.28 -26.16
N ILE A 62 8.60 5.67 -25.46
CA ILE A 62 8.70 6.56 -24.31
C ILE A 62 9.43 5.89 -23.14
N PHE A 63 9.06 4.67 -22.75
CA PHE A 63 9.72 3.99 -21.64
C PHE A 63 11.18 3.62 -21.95
N SER A 64 11.47 3.20 -23.18
CA SER A 64 12.86 2.95 -23.60
C SER A 64 13.68 4.23 -23.61
N LEU A 65 13.10 5.35 -24.06
CA LEU A 65 13.74 6.67 -24.01
C LEU A 65 13.96 7.15 -22.58
N MET A 66 13.02 6.92 -21.65
CA MET A 66 13.23 7.20 -20.22
C MET A 66 14.42 6.43 -19.67
N LEU A 67 14.48 5.12 -19.94
CA LEU A 67 15.50 4.23 -19.39
C LEU A 67 16.88 4.51 -19.99
N THR A 68 16.95 4.71 -21.31
CA THR A 68 18.21 4.99 -22.02
C THR A 68 18.73 6.38 -21.68
N LYS A 69 17.89 7.42 -21.73
CA LYS A 69 18.32 8.78 -21.38
C LYS A 69 18.82 8.86 -19.95
N SER A 70 18.15 8.24 -18.99
CA SER A 70 18.54 8.34 -17.59
C SER A 70 19.78 7.51 -17.22
N ILE A 71 19.89 6.27 -17.71
CA ILE A 71 20.90 5.31 -17.24
C ILE A 71 22.09 5.17 -18.19
N PHE A 72 21.83 5.09 -19.49
CA PHE A 72 22.82 4.61 -20.49
C PHE A 72 23.44 5.73 -21.32
N THR A 73 23.18 6.97 -20.96
CA THR A 73 23.68 8.12 -21.73
C THR A 73 25.15 8.39 -21.46
N ASN A 74 25.95 8.54 -22.53
CA ASN A 74 27.38 8.88 -22.47
C ASN A 74 27.65 10.31 -21.95
N PHE A 75 26.64 11.18 -21.90
CA PHE A 75 26.74 12.54 -21.37
C PHE A 75 26.91 12.52 -19.85
N SER A 76 28.06 13.03 -19.37
CA SER A 76 28.36 13.09 -17.93
C SER A 76 27.29 13.87 -17.15
N LEU A 77 26.70 14.90 -17.76
CA LEU A 77 25.67 15.73 -17.14
C LEU A 77 24.42 14.90 -16.76
N ILE A 78 23.86 14.13 -17.69
CA ILE A 78 22.63 13.35 -17.41
C ILE A 78 22.90 12.24 -16.40
N ARG A 79 24.07 11.58 -16.48
CA ARG A 79 24.48 10.58 -15.49
C ARG A 79 24.63 11.19 -14.09
N ASN A 80 25.24 12.36 -13.99
CA ASN A 80 25.42 13.06 -12.72
C ASN A 80 24.08 13.55 -12.16
N LEU A 81 23.15 13.99 -13.02
CA LEU A 81 21.76 14.31 -12.65
C LEU A 81 21.01 13.08 -12.11
N PHE A 82 21.15 11.93 -12.77
CA PHE A 82 20.55 10.68 -12.30
C PHE A 82 21.10 10.29 -10.93
N ALA A 83 22.41 10.33 -10.75
CA ALA A 83 23.06 9.97 -9.51
C ALA A 83 22.64 10.88 -8.35
N ILE A 84 22.62 12.21 -8.54
CA ILE A 84 22.27 13.14 -7.46
C ILE A 84 20.79 13.01 -7.05
N ASN A 85 19.87 12.83 -8.01
CA ASN A 85 18.46 12.57 -7.72
C ASN A 85 18.28 11.25 -6.96
N LEU A 86 18.99 10.19 -7.37
CA LEU A 86 18.98 8.90 -6.69
C LEU A 86 19.43 9.03 -5.22
N ILE A 87 20.53 9.76 -4.98
CA ILE A 87 21.07 10.00 -3.63
C ILE A 87 20.05 10.72 -2.75
N VAL A 88 19.48 11.82 -3.25
CA VAL A 88 18.47 12.61 -2.52
C VAL A 88 17.25 11.74 -2.18
N LEU A 89 16.75 10.96 -3.15
CA LEU A 89 15.61 10.07 -2.93
C LEU A 89 15.91 8.95 -1.93
N ILE A 90 17.10 8.31 -1.99
CA ILE A 90 17.49 7.28 -1.02
C ILE A 90 17.50 7.86 0.40
N ILE A 91 18.20 8.99 0.60
CA ILE A 91 18.38 9.57 1.93
C ILE A 91 17.05 10.07 2.48
N ALA A 92 16.26 10.80 1.70
CA ALA A 92 14.95 11.29 2.15
C ALA A 92 13.97 10.13 2.44
N THR A 93 14.00 9.07 1.62
CA THR A 93 13.16 7.88 1.84
C THR A 93 13.61 7.06 3.06
N LEU A 94 14.91 7.06 3.41
CA LEU A 94 15.35 6.46 4.67
C LEU A 94 14.66 7.13 5.85
N GLY A 95 14.57 8.46 5.84
CA GLY A 95 13.82 9.24 6.84
C GLY A 95 12.37 8.75 6.97
N ILE A 96 11.62 8.73 5.87
CA ILE A 96 10.20 8.33 5.92
C ILE A 96 9.99 6.89 6.36
N SER A 97 10.87 5.99 5.93
CA SER A 97 10.76 4.56 6.19
C SER A 97 10.89 4.22 7.68
N ILE A 98 11.68 5.01 8.43
CA ILE A 98 11.85 4.87 9.87
C ILE A 98 10.54 5.22 10.59
N GLY A 99 9.91 6.35 10.21
CA GLY A 99 8.61 6.76 10.75
C GLY A 99 7.53 5.71 10.46
N PHE A 100 7.41 5.27 9.20
CA PHE A 100 6.41 4.28 8.79
C PHE A 100 6.58 2.93 9.49
N LYS A 101 7.81 2.50 9.79
CA LYS A 101 8.04 1.28 10.60
C LYS A 101 7.54 1.40 12.03
N ALA A 102 7.48 2.61 12.57
CA ALA A 102 6.98 2.89 13.91
C ALA A 102 5.47 3.17 13.96
N GLY A 103 4.79 3.14 12.81
CA GLY A 103 3.39 3.55 12.68
C GLY A 103 3.19 5.07 12.73
N LEU A 104 4.24 5.86 12.50
CA LEU A 104 4.22 7.32 12.49
C LEU A 104 4.27 7.84 11.04
N PHE A 105 3.33 8.70 10.67
CA PHE A 105 3.23 9.22 9.30
C PHE A 105 3.83 10.62 9.18
N ASN A 106 5.10 10.70 8.79
CA ASN A 106 5.78 11.98 8.53
C ASN A 106 5.59 12.41 7.06
N ILE A 107 4.50 13.14 6.77
CA ILE A 107 4.25 13.75 5.45
C ILE A 107 5.06 15.06 5.29
N GLY A 108 5.78 15.47 6.33
CA GLY A 108 6.51 16.73 6.44
C GLY A 108 7.88 16.75 5.78
N ILE A 109 8.26 15.68 5.08
CA ILE A 109 9.59 15.54 4.48
C ILE A 109 9.92 16.64 3.46
N PRO A 110 9.00 17.06 2.56
CA PRO A 110 9.22 18.21 1.69
C PRO A 110 9.67 19.45 2.46
N GLY A 111 8.93 19.85 3.51
CA GLY A 111 9.27 20.99 4.35
C GLY A 111 10.54 20.77 5.15
N GLN A 112 10.77 19.59 5.71
CA GLN A 112 12.00 19.29 6.47
C GLN A 112 13.25 19.32 5.58
N MET A 113 13.14 18.89 4.31
CA MET A 113 14.18 19.08 3.29
C MET A 113 14.41 20.57 3.02
N MET A 114 13.33 21.33 2.81
CA MET A 114 13.42 22.78 2.61
C MET A 114 14.06 23.49 3.81
N ALA A 115 13.72 23.12 5.05
CA ALA A 115 14.32 23.71 6.24
C ALA A 115 15.82 23.45 6.34
N GLY A 116 16.28 22.24 5.98
CA GLY A 116 17.71 21.92 5.91
C GLY A 116 18.43 22.72 4.83
N GLY A 117 17.82 22.84 3.64
CA GLY A 117 18.32 23.68 2.55
C GLY A 117 18.34 25.17 2.90
N MET A 118 17.30 25.66 3.55
CA MET A 118 17.14 27.04 3.96
C MET A 118 18.23 27.45 4.95
N LEU A 119 18.40 26.69 6.04
CA LEU A 119 19.43 27.01 7.04
C LEU A 119 20.84 26.93 6.43
N SER A 120 21.11 25.92 5.61
CA SER A 120 22.41 25.79 4.96
C SER A 120 22.72 26.94 4.01
N MET A 121 21.75 27.34 3.18
CA MET A 121 21.89 28.49 2.28
C MET A 121 22.07 29.80 3.06
N VAL A 122 21.32 30.03 4.13
CA VAL A 122 21.48 31.22 4.99
C VAL A 122 22.91 31.30 5.56
N ILE A 123 23.43 30.20 6.11
CA ILE A 123 24.79 30.14 6.65
C ILE A 123 25.80 30.48 5.55
N ILE A 124 25.72 29.77 4.43
CA ILE A 124 26.64 29.92 3.31
C ILE A 124 26.65 31.36 2.77
N LEU A 125 25.47 31.94 2.49
CA LEU A 125 25.34 33.29 1.95
C LEU A 125 25.83 34.34 2.95
N THR A 126 25.64 34.12 4.25
CA THR A 126 26.18 35.01 5.29
C THR A 126 27.70 35.03 5.29
N PHE A 127 28.34 33.86 5.19
CA PHE A 127 29.80 33.77 5.10
C PHE A 127 30.33 34.42 3.81
N GLN A 128 29.65 34.22 2.67
CA GLN A 128 30.00 34.85 1.40
C GLN A 128 29.87 36.37 1.45
N LYS A 129 28.79 36.90 2.03
CA LYS A 129 28.59 38.34 2.22
C LYS A 129 29.71 38.98 3.05
N ASN A 130 30.29 38.23 3.98
CA ASN A 130 31.42 38.66 4.81
C ASN A 130 32.79 38.41 4.14
N GLY A 131 32.83 38.02 2.85
CA GLY A 131 34.06 37.78 2.09
C GLY A 131 34.80 36.49 2.44
N ILE A 132 34.19 35.58 3.21
CA ILE A 132 34.82 34.33 3.64
C ILE A 132 34.57 33.25 2.60
N THR A 133 35.65 32.70 2.03
CA THR A 133 35.57 31.59 1.06
C THR A 133 35.05 30.31 1.74
N ILE A 134 34.09 29.64 1.10
CA ILE A 134 33.52 28.39 1.61
C ILE A 134 34.55 27.28 1.49
N ASN A 135 35.17 26.90 2.61
CA ASN A 135 36.03 25.72 2.70
C ASN A 135 35.25 24.49 3.20
N GLY A 136 35.80 23.29 3.06
CA GLY A 136 35.18 22.03 3.53
C GLY A 136 34.78 22.05 5.00
N GLY A 137 35.53 22.74 5.87
CA GLY A 137 35.18 22.89 7.28
C GLY A 137 33.86 23.66 7.50
N ILE A 138 33.64 24.75 6.75
CA ILE A 138 32.40 25.54 6.80
C ILE A 138 31.23 24.71 6.29
N PHE A 139 31.45 23.92 5.23
CA PHE A 139 30.44 23.01 4.70
C PHE A 139 30.03 21.93 5.72
N ILE A 140 30.98 21.34 6.44
CA ILE A 140 30.69 20.34 7.50
C ILE A 140 29.92 21.00 8.65
N LEU A 141 30.35 22.19 9.09
CA LEU A 141 29.65 22.94 10.13
C LEU A 141 28.20 23.23 9.72
N CYS A 142 28.02 23.71 8.50
CA CYS A 142 26.72 23.96 7.89
C CYS A 142 25.83 22.71 7.85
N LEU A 143 26.41 21.56 7.47
CA LEU A 143 25.72 20.28 7.46
C LEU A 143 25.27 19.90 8.87
N VAL A 144 26.16 19.93 9.87
CA VAL A 144 25.84 19.57 11.26
C VAL A 144 24.74 20.46 11.84
N LEU A 145 24.84 21.79 11.65
CA LEU A 145 23.82 22.72 12.13
C LEU A 145 22.46 22.49 11.44
N SER A 146 22.47 22.18 10.14
CA SER A 146 21.26 21.84 9.39
C SER A 146 20.61 20.55 9.88
N LEU A 147 21.40 19.53 10.25
CA LEU A 147 20.89 18.29 10.84
C LEU A 147 20.27 18.52 12.23
N ILE A 148 20.92 19.31 13.08
CA ILE A 148 20.40 19.63 14.42
C ILE A 148 19.08 20.41 14.31
N PHE A 149 19.05 21.41 13.42
CA PHE A 149 17.85 22.22 13.21
C PHE A 149 16.68 21.40 12.67
N THR A 150 16.91 20.56 11.67
CA THR A 150 15.86 19.70 11.11
C THR A 150 15.43 18.61 12.08
N PHE A 151 16.36 18.08 12.90
CA PHE A 151 16.01 17.21 14.02
C PHE A 151 15.05 17.90 15.00
N ALA A 152 15.33 19.16 15.37
CA ALA A 152 14.46 19.93 16.26
C ALA A 152 13.06 20.15 15.68
N ILE A 153 12.98 20.46 14.38
CA ILE A 153 11.70 20.59 13.64
C ILE A 153 10.88 19.29 13.68
N GLY A 154 11.53 18.14 13.44
CA GLY A 154 10.87 16.84 13.56
C GLY A 154 10.46 16.50 15.00
N ALA A 155 11.37 16.72 15.94
CA ALA A 155 11.14 16.48 17.36
C ALA A 155 9.98 17.33 17.89
N PHE A 156 9.80 18.55 17.38
CA PHE A 156 8.67 19.42 17.70
C PHE A 156 7.33 18.79 17.30
N VAL A 157 7.21 18.24 16.09
CA VAL A 157 6.01 17.48 15.69
C VAL A 157 5.80 16.27 16.60
N GLY A 158 6.88 15.53 16.88
CA GLY A 158 6.83 14.39 17.78
C GLY A 158 6.36 14.78 19.18
N PHE A 159 6.77 15.95 19.67
CA PHE A 159 6.35 16.52 20.95
C PHE A 159 4.86 16.86 20.95
N LEU A 160 4.37 17.56 19.91
CA LEU A 160 2.94 17.86 19.74
C LEU A 160 2.11 16.57 19.74
N LYS A 161 2.60 15.52 19.08
CA LYS A 161 1.93 14.21 19.08
C LYS A 161 1.93 13.56 20.46
N SER A 162 3.08 13.53 21.15
CA SER A 162 3.25 12.75 22.37
C SER A 162 2.67 13.41 23.63
N PHE A 163 2.57 14.75 23.64
CA PHE A 163 2.08 15.51 24.80
C PHE A 163 0.71 16.13 24.58
N LEU A 164 0.43 16.63 23.37
CA LEU A 164 -0.82 17.33 23.05
C LEU A 164 -1.78 16.47 22.23
N ASN A 165 -1.43 15.21 21.94
CA ASN A 165 -2.22 14.27 21.13
C ASN A 165 -2.60 14.80 19.73
N VAL A 166 -1.86 15.77 19.20
CA VAL A 166 -2.09 16.30 17.86
C VAL A 166 -1.77 15.23 16.83
N HIS A 167 -2.64 15.05 15.83
CA HIS A 167 -2.40 14.05 14.79
C HIS A 167 -1.18 14.45 13.94
N GLU A 168 -0.18 13.58 13.88
CA GLU A 168 1.13 13.83 13.26
C GLU A 168 1.02 14.16 11.76
N VAL A 169 0.07 13.53 11.05
CA VAL A 169 -0.20 13.81 9.64
C VAL A 169 -0.58 15.29 9.44
N VAL A 170 -1.51 15.81 10.25
CA VAL A 170 -1.98 17.20 10.11
C VAL A 170 -0.86 18.16 10.49
N ALA A 171 -0.18 17.91 11.61
CA ALA A 171 0.93 18.74 12.06
C ALA A 171 2.06 18.83 11.01
N THR A 172 2.43 17.72 10.39
CA THR A 172 3.49 17.69 9.37
C THR A 172 3.09 18.34 8.06
N ILE A 173 1.82 18.23 7.63
CA ILE A 173 1.31 18.93 6.45
C ILE A 173 1.34 20.44 6.68
N LEU A 174 0.86 20.92 7.82
CA LEU A 174 0.89 22.35 8.15
C LEU A 174 2.31 22.88 8.26
N LEU A 175 3.22 22.10 8.85
CA LEU A 175 4.63 22.45 8.96
C LEU A 175 5.32 22.65 7.61
N ASN A 176 4.95 21.89 6.58
CA ASN A 176 5.46 22.12 5.22
C ASN A 176 5.18 23.55 4.74
N TRP A 177 3.96 24.04 4.97
CA TRP A 177 3.56 25.38 4.57
C TRP A 177 4.22 26.47 5.40
N ILE A 178 4.35 26.25 6.71
CA ILE A 178 5.08 27.17 7.60
C ILE A 178 6.51 27.33 7.09
N ILE A 179 7.22 26.23 6.83
CA ILE A 179 8.61 26.28 6.34
C ILE A 179 8.69 26.94 4.96
N LEU A 180 7.77 26.61 4.04
CA LEU A 180 7.70 27.24 2.73
C LEU A 180 7.61 28.77 2.87
N TYR A 181 6.61 29.28 3.59
CA TYR A 181 6.41 30.72 3.73
C TYR A 181 7.52 31.40 4.52
N THR A 182 8.10 30.75 5.54
CA THR A 182 9.28 31.27 6.23
C THR A 182 10.48 31.36 5.30
N SER A 183 10.73 30.33 4.49
CA SER A 183 11.82 30.34 3.51
C SER A 183 11.62 31.40 2.43
N SER A 184 10.40 31.54 1.91
CA SER A 184 10.04 32.59 0.95
C SER A 184 10.18 33.98 1.55
N PHE A 185 9.87 34.18 2.83
CA PHE A 185 10.11 35.45 3.52
C PHE A 185 11.60 35.78 3.64
N LEU A 186 12.44 34.82 4.00
CA LEU A 186 13.89 35.01 4.17
C LEU A 186 14.64 35.28 2.86
N PHE A 187 14.22 34.61 1.78
CA PHE A 187 14.86 34.71 0.46
C PHE A 187 14.15 35.69 -0.49
N SER A 188 13.08 36.35 -0.04
CA SER A 188 12.44 37.46 -0.74
C SER A 188 13.27 38.75 -0.60
N ASN A 189 12.96 39.75 -1.43
CA ASN A 189 13.57 41.09 -1.45
C ASN A 189 13.19 41.96 -0.23
N GLY A 190 12.84 41.35 0.90
CA GLY A 190 12.46 42.04 2.14
C GLY A 190 13.66 42.39 3.03
N PRO A 191 13.40 43.07 4.17
CA PRO A 191 14.44 43.52 5.12
C PRO A 191 15.23 42.38 5.79
N ALA A 192 14.82 41.11 5.62
CA ALA A 192 15.46 39.92 6.17
C ALA A 192 16.73 39.45 5.40
N GLY A 193 17.07 40.05 4.25
CA GLY A 193 18.49 40.26 3.92
C GLY A 193 19.28 39.18 3.16
N PHE A 194 18.66 38.39 2.27
CA PHE A 194 19.41 37.56 1.29
C PHE A 194 19.02 37.74 -0.19
N GLY A 195 17.93 38.45 -0.53
CA GLY A 195 17.51 38.70 -1.93
C GLY A 195 18.41 39.69 -2.69
N ARG A 196 18.62 39.47 -4.00
CA ARG A 196 19.27 40.43 -4.93
C ARG A 196 18.24 41.14 -5.82
N THR A 197 18.65 42.29 -6.35
CA THR A 197 17.94 43.25 -7.21
C THR A 197 17.49 42.74 -8.58
N ASP A 198 17.85 41.52 -8.95
CA ASP A 198 17.64 41.02 -10.30
C ASP A 198 16.32 40.24 -10.32
N ASN A 199 15.44 40.51 -11.28
CA ASN A 199 14.06 39.99 -11.39
C ASN A 199 13.95 38.44 -11.55
N ILE A 200 15.00 37.70 -11.23
CA ILE A 200 15.07 36.25 -11.27
C ILE A 200 14.91 35.78 -9.81
N GLY A 201 13.73 35.26 -9.45
CA GLY A 201 13.32 34.89 -8.09
C GLY A 201 14.08 33.71 -7.46
N SER A 202 15.41 33.69 -7.51
CA SER A 202 16.29 32.68 -6.91
C SER A 202 17.64 33.27 -6.53
N ILE A 203 18.17 32.91 -5.35
CA ILE A 203 19.50 33.35 -4.89
C ILE A 203 20.51 32.23 -5.12
N ALA A 204 21.51 32.48 -5.95
CA ALA A 204 22.60 31.55 -6.26
C ALA A 204 23.84 31.78 -5.39
N MET A 205 24.60 30.72 -5.12
CA MET A 205 25.90 30.78 -4.44
C MET A 205 27.00 31.32 -5.36
N GLU A 206 27.84 32.22 -4.85
CA GLU A 206 29.06 32.64 -5.56
C GLU A 206 30.14 31.52 -5.52
N ASN A 207 30.93 31.32 -6.58
CA ASN A 207 31.99 30.29 -6.65
C ASN A 207 31.53 28.84 -6.36
N ALA A 208 30.39 28.44 -6.90
CA ALA A 208 29.79 27.13 -6.65
C ALA A 208 30.53 25.92 -7.29
N SER A 209 31.66 26.14 -7.95
CA SER A 209 32.43 25.10 -8.66
C SER A 209 33.03 24.03 -7.74
N ALA A 210 33.44 24.40 -6.51
CA ALA A 210 34.08 23.46 -5.57
C ALA A 210 33.13 22.37 -5.04
N PHE A 211 31.82 22.63 -5.01
CA PHE A 211 30.80 21.72 -4.49
C PHE A 211 29.79 21.28 -5.55
N SER A 212 30.13 21.42 -6.83
CA SER A 212 29.24 21.01 -7.92
C SER A 212 29.00 19.51 -7.91
N TYR A 213 27.73 19.12 -8.05
CA TYR A 213 27.27 17.74 -8.12
C TYR A 213 28.08 16.88 -9.10
N GLY A 214 28.67 17.48 -10.14
CA GLY A 214 29.47 16.77 -11.15
C GLY A 214 30.66 15.97 -10.60
N ASN A 215 31.30 16.45 -9.54
CA ASN A 215 32.49 15.82 -8.96
C ASN A 215 32.22 15.11 -7.63
N VAL A 216 31.23 15.58 -6.85
CA VAL A 216 31.02 15.11 -5.47
C VAL A 216 30.00 13.97 -5.35
N TRP A 217 29.17 13.72 -6.38
CA TRP A 217 28.12 12.70 -6.32
C TRP A 217 28.61 11.29 -5.92
N PRO A 218 29.81 10.79 -6.29
CA PRO A 218 30.24 9.45 -5.90
C PRO A 218 30.40 9.31 -4.39
N ILE A 219 30.89 10.37 -3.72
CA ILE A 219 31.08 10.39 -2.26
C ILE A 219 29.71 10.31 -1.59
N PHE A 220 28.74 11.11 -2.02
CA PHE A 220 27.39 11.10 -1.45
C PHE A 220 26.61 9.81 -1.76
N LEU A 221 26.91 9.13 -2.86
CA LEU A 221 26.38 7.79 -3.14
C LEU A 221 26.86 6.78 -2.10
N VAL A 222 28.16 6.79 -1.79
CA VAL A 222 28.72 5.92 -0.73
C VAL A 222 28.08 6.26 0.61
N VAL A 223 27.94 7.54 0.95
CA VAL A 223 27.26 7.97 2.18
C VAL A 223 25.81 7.47 2.22
N ALA A 224 25.04 7.59 1.14
CA ALA A 224 23.66 7.12 1.08
C ALA A 224 23.55 5.61 1.29
N ILE A 225 24.45 4.81 0.68
CA ILE A 225 24.48 3.36 0.85
C ILE A 225 24.89 2.98 2.28
N VAL A 226 25.90 3.64 2.85
CA VAL A 226 26.33 3.42 4.23
C VAL A 226 25.20 3.73 5.21
N LEU A 227 24.47 4.84 5.01
CA LEU A 227 23.30 5.18 5.82
C LEU A 227 22.18 4.14 5.68
N ALA A 228 21.92 3.65 4.46
CA ALA A 228 20.93 2.58 4.25
C ALA A 228 21.31 1.29 4.99
N CYS A 229 22.59 0.91 4.94
CA CYS A 229 23.14 -0.23 5.68
C CYS A 229 23.07 -0.01 7.20
N ALA A 230 23.38 1.20 7.68
CA ALA A 230 23.30 1.55 9.10
C ALA A 230 21.86 1.46 9.62
N VAL A 231 20.89 2.03 8.89
CA VAL A 231 19.46 1.94 9.23
C VAL A 231 18.98 0.49 9.19
N TRP A 232 19.42 -0.29 8.19
CA TRP A 232 19.14 -1.73 8.14
C TRP A 232 19.67 -2.46 9.38
N PHE A 233 20.91 -2.17 9.78
CA PHE A 233 21.54 -2.78 10.95
C PHE A 233 20.79 -2.41 12.22
N VAL A 234 20.49 -1.12 12.43
CA VAL A 234 19.70 -0.63 13.58
C VAL A 234 18.36 -1.34 13.64
N LEU A 235 17.60 -1.35 12.54
CA LEU A 235 16.27 -1.95 12.51
C LEU A 235 16.28 -3.48 12.68
N SER A 236 17.34 -4.17 12.24
CA SER A 236 17.38 -5.63 12.20
C SER A 236 18.11 -6.27 13.38
N LYS A 237 19.10 -5.58 13.96
CA LYS A 237 20.04 -6.16 14.93
C LYS A 237 20.07 -5.46 16.29
N THR A 238 19.35 -4.34 16.48
CA THR A 238 19.37 -3.60 17.75
C THR A 238 18.05 -3.64 18.51
N THR A 239 18.12 -3.38 19.82
CA THR A 239 16.96 -3.25 20.71
C THR A 239 16.08 -2.06 20.36
N ILE A 240 16.67 -0.97 19.86
CA ILE A 240 15.93 0.20 19.34
C ILE A 240 15.07 -0.22 18.15
N GLY A 241 15.64 -0.96 17.19
CA GLY A 241 14.91 -1.51 16.06
C GLY A 241 13.74 -2.41 16.46
N TYR A 242 13.91 -3.21 17.51
CA TYR A 242 12.83 -4.03 18.08
C TYR A 242 11.70 -3.17 18.65
N ARG A 243 12.02 -2.14 19.44
CA ARG A 243 11.02 -1.20 20.01
C ARG A 243 10.25 -0.46 18.91
N ILE A 244 10.94 -0.01 17.86
CA ILE A 244 10.32 0.65 16.70
C ILE A 244 9.27 -0.25 16.05
N LYS A 245 9.66 -1.48 15.71
CA LYS A 245 8.76 -2.45 15.04
C LYS A 245 7.56 -2.81 15.91
N MET A 246 7.80 -3.03 17.21
CA MET A 246 6.75 -3.36 18.16
C MET A 246 5.74 -2.22 18.31
N ASN A 247 6.22 -0.96 18.38
CA ASN A 247 5.35 0.21 18.45
C ASN A 247 4.49 0.37 17.20
N GLY A 248 5.04 0.08 16.01
CA GLY A 248 4.29 0.11 14.75
C GLY A 248 3.23 -0.98 14.63
N LEU A 249 3.40 -2.12 15.30
CA LEU A 249 2.41 -3.19 15.32
C LEU A 249 1.31 -2.94 16.35
N ASN A 250 1.68 -2.62 17.60
CA ASN A 250 0.73 -2.31 18.66
C ASN A 250 1.39 -1.47 19.77
N LYS A 251 0.93 -0.23 19.89
CA LYS A 251 1.41 0.73 20.90
C LYS A 251 1.19 0.25 22.34
N HIS A 252 0.05 -0.39 22.63
CA HIS A 252 -0.26 -0.89 23.97
C HIS A 252 0.71 -2.00 24.40
N VAL A 253 1.01 -2.93 23.49
CA VAL A 253 1.99 -4.00 23.73
C VAL A 253 3.39 -3.40 23.89
N SER A 254 3.72 -2.39 23.08
CA SER A 254 5.00 -1.71 23.19
C SER A 254 5.20 -1.03 24.55
N LYS A 255 4.14 -0.40 25.08
CA LYS A 255 4.16 0.23 26.40
C LYS A 255 4.27 -0.82 27.52
N TYR A 256 3.55 -1.93 27.40
CA TYR A 256 3.64 -3.04 28.36
C TYR A 256 5.06 -3.66 28.41
N ALA A 257 5.73 -3.78 27.27
CA ALA A 257 7.11 -4.26 27.20
C ALA A 257 8.18 -3.22 27.61
N GLY A 258 7.78 -2.11 28.25
CA GLY A 258 8.69 -1.14 28.86
C GLY A 258 9.27 -0.08 27.91
N SER A 259 8.71 0.10 26.72
CA SER A 259 9.14 1.20 25.83
C SER A 259 8.47 2.52 26.23
N ASN A 260 9.24 3.60 26.32
CA ASN A 260 8.70 4.94 26.52
C ASN A 260 8.21 5.50 25.17
N GLU A 261 6.90 5.43 24.92
CA GLU A 261 6.27 5.87 23.68
C GLU A 261 6.54 7.34 23.35
N LYS A 262 6.57 8.21 24.37
CA LYS A 262 6.75 9.66 24.17
C LYS A 262 8.14 9.96 23.64
N VAL A 263 9.17 9.46 24.34
CA VAL A 263 10.58 9.63 23.92
C VAL A 263 10.82 8.98 22.57
N LEU A 264 10.25 7.78 22.34
CA LEU A 264 10.37 7.09 21.07
C LEU A 264 9.75 7.91 19.92
N THR A 265 8.57 8.49 20.11
CA THR A 265 7.89 9.30 19.08
C THR A 265 8.69 10.56 18.73
N ILE A 266 9.19 11.28 19.73
CA ILE A 266 9.99 12.50 19.55
C ILE A 266 11.30 12.18 18.82
N THR A 267 12.03 11.18 19.29
CA THR A 267 13.32 10.79 18.70
C THR A 267 13.17 10.24 17.28
N LEU A 268 12.09 9.49 16.99
CA LEU A 268 11.84 8.98 15.65
C LEU A 268 11.43 10.07 14.65
N MET A 269 10.57 11.01 15.06
CA MET A 269 10.25 12.14 14.20
C MET A 269 11.47 13.03 13.98
N GLY A 270 12.27 13.30 15.01
CA GLY A 270 13.52 14.05 14.89
C GLY A 270 14.53 13.36 13.96
N THR A 271 14.77 12.06 14.14
CA THR A 271 15.70 11.31 13.27
C THR A 271 15.19 11.21 11.83
N SER A 272 13.89 11.03 11.62
CA SER A 272 13.27 11.09 10.29
C SER A 272 13.55 12.42 9.60
N SER A 273 13.38 13.53 10.31
CA SER A 273 13.64 14.88 9.79
C SER A 273 15.11 15.15 9.57
N MET A 274 16.01 14.54 10.36
CA MET A 274 17.45 14.66 10.17
C MET A 274 17.88 14.08 8.81
N PHE A 275 17.34 12.92 8.42
CA PHE A 275 17.56 12.36 7.08
C PHE A 275 16.96 13.25 5.98
N ALA A 276 15.75 13.79 6.18
CA ALA A 276 15.16 14.76 5.26
C ALA A 276 16.04 16.02 5.14
N GLY A 277 16.56 16.56 6.24
CA GLY A 277 17.46 17.70 6.26
C GLY A 277 18.74 17.45 5.49
N LEU A 278 19.36 16.27 5.66
CA LEU A 278 20.55 15.86 4.90
C LEU A 278 20.26 15.86 3.39
N ALA A 279 19.13 15.26 2.99
CA ALA A 279 18.71 15.24 1.59
C ALA A 279 18.43 16.66 1.04
N GLY A 280 17.89 17.55 1.89
CA GLY A 280 17.66 18.96 1.59
C GLY A 280 18.94 19.75 1.35
N VAL A 281 19.96 19.58 2.19
CA VAL A 281 21.29 20.19 2.01
C VAL A 281 21.89 19.73 0.68
N ILE A 282 21.84 18.43 0.37
CA ILE A 282 22.34 17.90 -0.91
C ILE A 282 21.55 18.49 -2.09
N TYR A 283 20.24 18.63 -1.96
CA TYR A 283 19.40 19.16 -3.03
C TYR A 283 19.63 20.66 -3.29
N TYR A 284 19.63 21.51 -2.26
CA TYR A 284 19.75 22.96 -2.44
C TYR A 284 21.20 23.42 -2.61
N VAL A 285 22.15 22.89 -1.84
CA VAL A 285 23.55 23.35 -1.84
C VAL A 285 24.37 22.67 -2.94
N ILE A 286 24.25 21.36 -3.12
CA ILE A 286 25.11 20.61 -4.06
C ILE A 286 24.49 20.55 -5.46
N PHE A 287 23.18 20.27 -5.53
CA PHE A 287 22.50 20.10 -6.82
C PHE A 287 22.06 21.43 -7.42
N LYS A 288 21.20 22.18 -6.74
CA LYS A 288 20.64 23.44 -7.28
C LYS A 288 21.60 24.61 -7.16
N GLN A 289 22.43 24.64 -6.10
CA GLN A 289 23.33 25.76 -5.77
C GLN A 289 22.60 27.11 -5.62
N GLN A 290 21.29 27.04 -5.42
CA GLN A 290 20.41 28.18 -5.30
C GLN A 290 19.16 27.78 -4.51
N PHE A 291 18.56 28.76 -3.84
CA PHE A 291 17.26 28.61 -3.22
C PHE A 291 16.21 29.40 -4.03
N PRO A 292 15.40 28.73 -4.87
CA PRO A 292 14.32 29.40 -5.60
C PRO A 292 13.16 29.76 -4.67
N ILE A 293 12.46 30.85 -4.99
CA ILE A 293 11.18 31.17 -4.36
C ILE A 293 10.13 30.20 -4.91
N GLU A 294 9.83 29.17 -4.13
CA GLU A 294 8.84 28.14 -4.49
C GLU A 294 7.43 28.56 -4.06
N THR A 295 6.42 28.24 -4.87
CA THR A 295 4.99 28.45 -4.56
C THR A 295 4.33 27.23 -3.93
N GLN A 296 5.04 26.10 -3.89
CA GLN A 296 4.56 24.83 -3.37
C GLN A 296 5.70 24.13 -2.60
N PRO A 297 5.39 23.27 -1.61
CA PRO A 297 6.40 22.46 -0.97
C PRO A 297 7.13 21.54 -1.95
N LEU A 298 8.39 21.27 -1.67
CA LEU A 298 9.30 20.55 -2.57
C LEU A 298 8.76 19.19 -3.06
N LEU A 299 8.42 19.10 -4.35
CA LEU A 299 7.78 17.91 -4.96
C LEU A 299 8.60 16.62 -4.82
N ILE A 300 9.93 16.70 -4.90
CA ILE A 300 10.78 15.50 -4.79
C ILE A 300 10.67 14.85 -3.39
N GLY A 301 10.35 15.64 -2.36
CA GLY A 301 10.11 15.13 -1.01
C GLY A 301 8.84 14.28 -0.94
N PHE A 302 7.78 14.61 -1.70
CA PHE A 302 6.54 13.82 -1.73
C PHE A 302 6.74 12.46 -2.39
N ASN A 303 7.68 12.34 -3.33
CA ASN A 303 8.01 11.07 -3.97
C ASN A 303 8.56 10.03 -2.98
N THR A 304 9.06 10.42 -1.81
CA THR A 304 9.55 9.49 -0.79
C THR A 304 8.46 8.58 -0.22
N ILE A 305 7.21 9.06 -0.13
CA ILE A 305 6.05 8.30 0.36
C ILE A 305 5.82 7.04 -0.48
N PRO A 306 5.56 7.15 -1.80
CA PRO A 306 5.34 5.97 -2.63
C PRO A 306 6.58 5.10 -2.79
N ILE A 307 7.79 5.66 -2.77
CA ILE A 307 9.03 4.88 -2.78
C ILE A 307 9.09 3.98 -1.54
N SER A 308 8.79 4.52 -0.35
CA SER A 308 8.78 3.74 0.89
C SER A 308 7.69 2.68 0.92
N LEU A 309 6.49 3.00 0.41
CA LEU A 309 5.40 2.03 0.28
C LEU A 309 5.75 0.90 -0.68
N LEU A 310 6.29 1.21 -1.86
CA LEU A 310 6.76 0.22 -2.84
C LEU A 310 7.87 -0.68 -2.26
N ALA A 311 8.73 -0.10 -1.43
CA ALA A 311 9.81 -0.79 -0.73
C ALA A 311 9.34 -1.57 0.51
N TYR A 312 8.06 -1.50 0.90
CA TYR A 312 7.56 -2.03 2.18
C TYR A 312 8.38 -1.54 3.39
N ASN A 313 8.84 -0.29 3.34
CA ASN A 313 9.75 0.33 4.31
C ASN A 313 11.09 -0.41 4.49
N SER A 314 11.46 -1.31 3.58
CA SER A 314 12.73 -2.04 3.67
C SER A 314 13.90 -1.16 3.22
N PRO A 315 14.98 -1.03 4.00
CA PRO A 315 16.15 -0.25 3.61
C PRO A 315 16.85 -0.71 2.33
N ILE A 316 16.70 -1.99 1.96
CA ILE A 316 17.22 -2.49 0.68
C ILE A 316 16.22 -2.24 -0.46
N GLY A 317 14.93 -2.38 -0.18
CA GLY A 317 13.85 -2.16 -1.15
C GLY A 317 13.82 -0.72 -1.64
N LEU A 318 14.11 0.24 -0.76
CA LEU A 318 14.12 1.66 -1.12
C LEU A 318 15.22 2.01 -2.12
N ILE A 319 16.34 1.27 -2.17
CA ILE A 319 17.39 1.54 -3.17
C ILE A 319 16.84 1.25 -4.57
N PHE A 320 16.19 0.10 -4.74
CA PHE A 320 15.59 -0.29 -6.03
C PHE A 320 14.40 0.60 -6.40
N SER A 321 13.54 0.93 -5.44
CA SER A 321 12.42 1.85 -5.67
C SER A 321 12.92 3.25 -6.03
N SER A 322 13.95 3.76 -5.36
CA SER A 322 14.54 5.08 -5.67
C SER A 322 15.21 5.11 -7.04
N ILE A 323 15.81 4.00 -7.51
CA ILE A 323 16.32 3.90 -8.88
C ILE A 323 15.19 4.12 -9.89
N LEU A 324 14.05 3.46 -9.71
CA LEU A 324 12.89 3.64 -10.59
C LEU A 324 12.45 5.10 -10.63
N PHE A 325 12.30 5.74 -9.47
CA PHE A 325 11.89 7.14 -9.40
C PHE A 325 12.94 8.11 -9.94
N ALA A 326 14.23 7.84 -9.71
CA ALA A 326 15.32 8.63 -10.27
C ALA A 326 15.36 8.57 -11.80
N ILE A 327 15.04 7.41 -12.41
CA ILE A 327 14.87 7.31 -13.87
C ILE A 327 13.74 8.25 -14.32
N MET A 328 12.59 8.21 -13.64
CA MET A 328 11.44 9.02 -14.01
C MET A 328 11.70 10.52 -13.89
N THR A 329 12.38 10.96 -12.83
CA THR A 329 12.67 12.38 -12.62
C THR A 329 13.73 12.93 -13.58
N THR A 330 14.61 12.07 -14.13
CA THR A 330 15.72 12.49 -14.99
C THR A 330 15.45 12.38 -16.49
N ALA A 331 14.44 11.60 -16.90
CA ALA A 331 14.21 11.23 -18.28
C ALA A 331 13.93 12.39 -19.27
N ASN A 332 13.64 13.61 -18.79
CA ASN A 332 13.25 14.81 -19.57
C ASN A 332 12.66 14.51 -20.96
N LEU A 333 11.35 14.29 -20.99
CA LEU A 333 10.60 13.83 -22.17
C LEU A 333 10.11 14.94 -23.09
N GLN A 334 10.44 16.21 -22.80
CA GLN A 334 10.00 17.35 -23.61
C GLN A 334 10.42 17.22 -25.08
N GLY A 335 11.64 16.74 -25.34
CA GLY A 335 12.13 16.52 -26.70
C GLY A 335 11.38 15.42 -27.48
N ALA A 336 10.55 14.61 -26.82
CA ALA A 336 9.68 13.59 -27.45
C ALA A 336 8.24 14.11 -27.70
N GLY A 337 7.97 15.39 -27.39
CA GLY A 337 6.64 15.99 -27.48
C GLY A 337 5.72 15.59 -26.33
N ILE A 338 6.29 15.21 -25.18
CA ILE A 338 5.54 14.95 -23.94
C ILE A 338 5.79 16.11 -22.98
N THR A 339 4.73 16.75 -22.53
CA THR A 339 4.84 17.88 -21.60
C THR A 339 5.24 17.41 -20.19
N ASN A 340 5.73 18.33 -19.36
CA ASN A 340 6.10 18.00 -17.98
C ASN A 340 4.90 17.51 -17.17
N GLU A 341 3.72 18.07 -17.42
CA GLU A 341 2.47 17.69 -16.76
C GLU A 341 2.11 16.24 -17.10
N SER A 342 2.26 15.85 -18.37
CA SER A 342 2.04 14.48 -18.82
C SER A 342 3.01 13.49 -18.16
N THR A 343 4.27 13.90 -17.97
CA THR A 343 5.28 13.11 -17.26
C THR A 343 4.93 12.95 -15.78
N GLN A 344 4.40 14.00 -15.14
CA GLN A 344 3.91 13.93 -13.76
C GLN A 344 2.69 13.01 -13.62
N VAL A 345 1.78 12.99 -14.61
CA VAL A 345 0.64 12.04 -14.62
C VAL A 345 1.13 10.61 -14.71
N ILE A 346 2.09 10.31 -15.60
CA ILE A 346 2.72 8.99 -15.71
C ILE A 346 3.37 8.59 -14.37
N GLY A 347 4.12 9.53 -13.75
CA GLY A 347 4.63 9.42 -12.38
C GLY A 347 3.56 9.05 -11.35
N GLY A 348 2.50 9.84 -11.31
CA GLY A 348 1.37 9.69 -10.40
C GLY A 348 0.64 8.36 -10.56
N LEU A 349 0.46 7.87 -11.79
CA LEU A 349 -0.16 6.57 -12.05
C LEU A 349 0.71 5.41 -11.52
N ILE A 350 2.01 5.43 -11.79
CA ILE A 350 2.94 4.42 -11.26
C ILE A 350 2.97 4.46 -9.74
N VAL A 351 3.04 5.66 -9.15
CA VAL A 351 2.96 5.93 -7.72
C VAL A 351 1.67 5.38 -7.09
N TYR A 352 0.53 5.65 -7.71
CA TYR A 352 -0.77 5.24 -7.22
C TYR A 352 -0.89 3.71 -7.21
N LEU A 353 -0.44 3.04 -8.27
CA LEU A 353 -0.44 1.59 -8.35
C LEU A 353 0.57 0.97 -7.37
N ALA A 354 1.73 1.60 -7.19
CA ALA A 354 2.71 1.23 -6.17
C ALA A 354 2.14 1.30 -4.75
N ALA A 355 1.31 2.31 -4.44
CA ALA A 355 0.62 2.40 -3.15
C ALA A 355 -0.42 1.29 -2.96
N LEU A 356 -1.09 0.86 -4.04
CA LEU A 356 -2.01 -0.29 -4.02
C LEU A 356 -1.29 -1.66 -3.95
N SER A 357 0.05 -1.69 -3.90
CA SER A 357 0.83 -2.92 -3.80
C SER A 357 0.45 -3.78 -2.58
N ASN A 358 0.02 -3.14 -1.49
CA ASN A 358 -0.49 -3.84 -0.30
C ASN A 358 -1.80 -4.61 -0.55
N ILE A 359 -2.66 -4.17 -1.49
CA ILE A 359 -3.88 -4.92 -1.85
C ILE A 359 -3.50 -6.23 -2.54
N PHE A 360 -2.43 -6.23 -3.33
CA PHE A 360 -1.90 -7.46 -3.94
C PHE A 360 -1.32 -8.44 -2.91
N PHE A 361 -1.13 -8.04 -1.64
CA PHE A 361 -0.66 -8.95 -0.58
C PHE A 361 -1.62 -10.11 -0.31
N ASN A 362 -2.93 -9.85 -0.33
CA ASN A 362 -3.95 -10.89 -0.16
C ASN A 362 -4.33 -11.56 -1.49
N PHE A 363 -4.02 -10.91 -2.61
CA PHE A 363 -4.39 -11.38 -3.94
C PHE A 363 -3.35 -12.40 -4.42
N LYS A 364 -3.64 -13.70 -4.26
CA LYS A 364 -2.81 -14.79 -4.81
C LYS A 364 -2.98 -14.86 -6.34
N THR A 365 -2.58 -13.81 -7.08
CA THR A 365 -2.79 -13.63 -8.53
C THR A 365 -2.47 -14.87 -9.34
N VAL A 366 -1.33 -15.51 -9.09
CA VAL A 366 -0.88 -16.71 -9.81
C VAL A 366 -1.78 -17.91 -9.52
N GLN A 367 -2.15 -18.14 -8.25
CA GLN A 367 -3.03 -19.27 -7.90
C GLN A 367 -4.46 -19.01 -8.36
N PHE A 368 -4.93 -17.77 -8.27
CA PHE A 368 -6.23 -17.33 -8.74
C PHE A 368 -6.34 -17.50 -10.26
N SER A 369 -5.42 -16.90 -11.03
CA SER A 369 -5.39 -17.04 -12.49
C SER A 369 -5.28 -18.50 -12.92
N HIS A 370 -4.41 -19.30 -12.30
CA HIS A 370 -4.30 -20.72 -12.60
C HIS A 370 -5.61 -21.49 -12.31
N LYS A 371 -6.25 -21.25 -11.16
CA LYS A 371 -7.55 -21.85 -10.80
C LYS A 371 -8.62 -21.51 -11.84
N TYR A 372 -8.76 -20.23 -12.19
CA TYR A 372 -9.80 -19.79 -13.14
C TYR A 372 -9.53 -20.25 -14.58
N ILE A 373 -8.29 -20.26 -15.05
CA ILE A 373 -7.94 -20.79 -16.38
C ILE A 373 -8.29 -22.29 -16.45
N LEU A 374 -7.92 -23.07 -15.44
CA LEU A 374 -8.25 -24.50 -15.40
C LEU A 374 -9.76 -24.75 -15.35
N LEU A 375 -10.50 -23.94 -14.60
CA LEU A 375 -11.96 -24.00 -14.52
C LEU A 375 -12.61 -23.66 -15.86
N MET A 376 -12.21 -22.58 -16.54
CA MET A 376 -12.79 -22.16 -17.82
C MET A 376 -12.63 -23.20 -18.94
N ILE A 377 -11.57 -24.01 -18.88
CA ILE A 377 -11.33 -25.11 -19.83
C ILE A 377 -12.20 -26.34 -19.51
N SER A 378 -12.79 -26.43 -18.31
CA SER A 378 -13.60 -27.58 -17.92
C SER A 378 -15.07 -27.41 -18.33
N LYS A 379 -15.65 -28.43 -18.97
CA LYS A 379 -17.08 -28.42 -19.33
C LYS A 379 -17.98 -28.41 -18.09
N ALA A 380 -17.62 -29.19 -17.06
CA ALA A 380 -18.34 -29.24 -15.79
C ALA A 380 -18.48 -27.85 -15.12
N TYR A 381 -17.46 -26.99 -15.21
CA TYR A 381 -17.54 -25.61 -14.69
C TYR A 381 -18.69 -24.81 -15.30
N TRP A 382 -18.83 -24.85 -16.63
CA TRP A 382 -19.87 -24.08 -17.34
C TRP A 382 -21.27 -24.58 -17.02
N GLU A 383 -21.45 -25.89 -16.87
CA GLU A 383 -22.72 -26.48 -16.44
C GLU A 383 -23.10 -26.06 -15.01
N ARG A 384 -22.16 -26.17 -14.05
CA ARG A 384 -22.41 -25.71 -12.67
C ARG A 384 -22.69 -24.21 -12.58
N ARG A 385 -21.96 -23.40 -13.36
CA ARG A 385 -22.18 -21.96 -13.46
C ARG A 385 -23.58 -21.65 -14.00
N TYR A 386 -24.04 -22.36 -15.02
CA TYR A 386 -25.38 -22.20 -15.57
C TYR A 386 -26.47 -22.52 -14.54
N HIS A 387 -26.34 -23.63 -13.82
CA HIS A 387 -27.29 -24.00 -12.76
C HIS A 387 -27.36 -22.97 -11.63
N TYR A 388 -26.20 -22.49 -11.15
CA TYR A 388 -26.13 -21.46 -10.12
C TYR A 388 -26.81 -20.15 -10.56
N LEU A 389 -26.54 -19.68 -11.77
CA LEU A 389 -27.15 -18.46 -12.30
C LEU A 389 -28.66 -18.61 -12.50
N THR A 390 -29.11 -19.78 -12.98
CA THR A 390 -30.53 -20.08 -13.18
C THR A 390 -31.27 -20.14 -11.84
N PHE A 391 -30.69 -20.79 -10.83
CA PHE A 391 -31.23 -20.84 -9.46
C PHE A 391 -31.36 -19.43 -8.88
N LYS A 392 -30.29 -18.63 -8.96
CA LYS A 392 -30.28 -17.24 -8.47
C LYS A 392 -31.38 -16.40 -9.13
N LYS A 393 -31.57 -16.54 -10.45
CA LYS A 393 -32.63 -15.84 -11.19
C LYS A 393 -34.02 -16.27 -10.74
N LYS A 394 -34.28 -17.58 -10.62
CA LYS A 394 -35.57 -18.12 -10.17
C LYS A 394 -35.90 -17.72 -8.73
N ARG A 395 -34.95 -17.86 -7.78
CA ARG A 395 -35.15 -17.42 -6.38
C ARG A 395 -35.37 -15.92 -6.26
N HIS A 396 -34.70 -15.10 -7.06
CA HIS A 396 -34.93 -13.66 -7.06
C HIS A 396 -36.34 -13.31 -7.54
N ALA A 397 -36.85 -14.00 -8.57
CA ALA A 397 -38.22 -13.82 -9.04
C ALA A 397 -39.25 -14.22 -7.96
N LEU A 398 -39.04 -15.35 -7.28
CA LEU A 398 -39.92 -15.80 -6.19
C LEU A 398 -39.92 -14.79 -5.02
N TYR A 399 -38.74 -14.38 -4.55
CA TYR A 399 -38.57 -13.37 -3.52
C TYR A 399 -39.28 -12.05 -3.87
N LYS A 400 -39.17 -11.59 -5.13
CA LYS A 400 -39.84 -10.37 -5.58
C LYS A 400 -41.37 -10.51 -5.52
N LYS A 401 -41.91 -11.68 -5.85
CA LYS A 401 -43.33 -11.99 -5.74
C LYS A 401 -43.78 -11.99 -4.28
N ASP A 402 -43.10 -12.75 -3.41
CA ASP A 402 -43.44 -12.84 -1.98
C ASP A 402 -43.41 -11.45 -1.30
N LEU A 403 -42.44 -10.61 -1.66
CA LEU A 403 -42.32 -9.24 -1.14
C LEU A 403 -43.44 -8.32 -1.67
N HIS A 404 -43.90 -8.54 -2.90
CA HIS A 404 -45.01 -7.78 -3.48
C HIS A 404 -46.33 -8.16 -2.80
N ASP A 405 -46.59 -9.45 -2.64
CA ASP A 405 -47.81 -9.97 -2.02
C ASP A 405 -47.89 -9.53 -0.54
N LEU A 406 -46.79 -9.62 0.21
CA LEU A 406 -46.73 -9.12 1.59
C LEU A 406 -46.91 -7.60 1.67
N LYS A 407 -46.37 -6.83 0.71
CA LYS A 407 -46.56 -5.36 0.68
C LYS A 407 -48.00 -4.96 0.41
N LEU A 408 -48.73 -5.74 -0.40
CA LEU A 408 -50.15 -5.55 -0.62
C LEU A 408 -50.94 -5.83 0.66
N GLU A 409 -50.67 -6.94 1.35
CA GLU A 409 -51.30 -7.25 2.64
C GLU A 409 -51.03 -6.14 3.69
N LEU A 410 -49.79 -5.67 3.79
CA LEU A 410 -49.38 -4.61 4.73
C LEU A 410 -49.88 -3.22 4.36
N SER A 411 -50.40 -3.01 3.14
CA SER A 411 -50.86 -1.69 2.70
C SER A 411 -52.06 -1.19 3.52
N HIS A 412 -52.92 -2.11 3.97
CA HIS A 412 -54.10 -1.82 4.77
C HIS A 412 -53.80 -1.47 6.24
N SER A 413 -52.67 -1.95 6.80
CA SER A 413 -52.27 -1.74 8.21
C SER A 413 -51.07 -0.82 8.36
N LYS A 414 -50.71 -0.07 7.31
CA LYS A 414 -49.47 0.72 7.25
C LYS A 414 -49.39 1.83 8.31
N GLU A 415 -50.52 2.49 8.58
CA GLU A 415 -50.60 3.54 9.60
C GLU A 415 -50.52 2.96 11.01
N GLU A 416 -51.23 1.85 11.28
CA GLU A 416 -51.20 1.14 12.58
C GLU A 416 -49.78 0.65 12.90
N ILE A 417 -49.07 0.08 11.92
CA ILE A 417 -47.67 -0.35 12.06
C ILE A 417 -46.75 0.84 12.35
N HIS A 418 -46.99 2.00 11.72
CA HIS A 418 -46.19 3.20 11.95
C HIS A 418 -46.35 3.71 13.39
N ASP A 419 -47.59 3.80 13.87
CA ASP A 419 -47.89 4.21 15.25
C ASP A 419 -47.29 3.23 16.28
N LEU A 420 -47.51 1.92 16.11
CA LEU A 420 -46.91 0.90 16.98
C LEU A 420 -45.38 0.96 16.99
N LYS A 421 -44.74 1.22 15.85
CA LYS A 421 -43.28 1.37 15.77
C LYS A 421 -42.77 2.62 16.49
N THR A 422 -43.48 3.75 16.37
CA THR A 422 -43.10 4.98 17.08
C THR A 422 -43.27 4.82 18.59
N LYS A 423 -44.34 4.16 19.04
CA LYS A 423 -44.57 3.78 20.44
C LYS A 423 -43.46 2.86 20.98
N LEU A 424 -43.10 1.82 20.23
CA LEU A 424 -41.99 0.92 20.60
C LEU A 424 -40.65 1.66 20.71
N ALA A 425 -40.37 2.60 19.80
CA ALA A 425 -39.13 3.39 19.81
C ALA A 425 -39.04 4.31 21.04
N LYS A 426 -40.16 4.95 21.43
CA LYS A 426 -40.24 5.76 22.66
C LYS A 426 -39.95 4.90 23.90
N LEU A 427 -40.59 3.73 24.01
CA LEU A 427 -40.39 2.79 25.12
C LEU A 427 -38.96 2.21 25.17
N ASN A 428 -38.28 2.05 24.04
CA ASN A 428 -36.88 1.60 24.00
C ASN A 428 -35.88 2.67 24.44
N ASN A 429 -36.21 3.95 24.25
CA ASN A 429 -35.41 5.08 24.71
C ASN A 429 -35.71 5.47 26.18
N GLY A 430 -36.49 4.67 26.90
CA GLY A 430 -36.88 4.95 28.29
C GLY A 430 -37.94 6.04 28.44
N VAL A 431 -38.59 6.45 27.34
CA VAL A 431 -39.70 7.40 27.37
C VAL A 431 -40.98 6.58 27.52
N SER A 432 -41.53 6.54 28.73
CA SER A 432 -42.84 5.94 28.95
C SER A 432 -43.92 6.75 28.21
N LEU A 433 -45.02 6.11 27.82
CA LEU A 433 -46.11 6.81 27.13
C LEU A 433 -46.96 7.65 28.10
N ASN A 434 -46.96 7.35 29.41
CA ASN A 434 -47.89 7.91 30.40
C ASN A 434 -47.30 8.22 31.81
N LEU A 435 -46.01 7.97 32.10
CA LEU A 435 -45.42 8.09 33.44
C LEU A 435 -44.10 8.89 33.44
N LYS A 436 -44.07 10.08 34.07
CA LYS A 436 -42.84 10.88 34.13
C LYS A 436 -41.86 10.25 35.11
N ILE A 437 -40.57 10.26 34.79
CA ILE A 437 -39.50 9.78 35.68
C ILE A 437 -39.54 10.53 37.03
N GLU A 438 -40.06 11.77 37.02
CA GLU A 438 -40.27 12.63 38.19
C GLU A 438 -41.24 12.04 39.24
N ASP A 439 -42.09 11.09 38.86
CA ASP A 439 -43.10 10.49 39.74
C ASP A 439 -42.58 9.28 40.55
N VAL A 440 -41.37 8.78 40.25
CA VAL A 440 -40.77 7.61 40.90
C VAL A 440 -39.99 8.04 42.15
N LYS A 441 -40.58 7.87 43.35
CA LYS A 441 -39.97 8.30 44.61
C LYS A 441 -39.38 7.16 45.45
N THR A 442 -39.87 5.94 45.28
CA THR A 442 -39.40 4.76 46.04
C THR A 442 -38.85 3.64 45.13
N HIS A 443 -38.11 2.71 45.73
CA HIS A 443 -37.59 1.54 45.01
C HIS A 443 -38.71 0.65 44.44
N GLU A 444 -39.85 0.56 45.14
CA GLU A 444 -41.02 -0.22 44.71
C GLU A 444 -41.69 0.42 43.48
N ASP A 445 -41.81 1.75 43.46
CA ASP A 445 -42.29 2.50 42.30
C ASP A 445 -41.42 2.28 41.05
N SER A 446 -40.10 2.19 41.24
CA SER A 446 -39.17 1.93 40.15
C SER A 446 -39.35 0.53 39.54
N LEU A 447 -39.65 -0.46 40.38
CA LEU A 447 -39.87 -1.84 39.96
C LEU A 447 -41.18 -1.95 39.17
N ASN A 448 -42.24 -1.30 39.66
CA ASN A 448 -43.53 -1.22 38.97
C ASN A 448 -43.42 -0.48 37.63
N TYR A 449 -42.63 0.59 37.57
CA TYR A 449 -42.36 1.32 36.33
C TYR A 449 -41.70 0.44 35.26
N PHE A 450 -40.66 -0.33 35.62
CA PHE A 450 -39.98 -1.21 34.67
C PHE A 450 -40.84 -2.42 34.26
N THR A 451 -41.66 -2.97 35.15
CA THR A 451 -42.58 -4.08 34.82
C THR A 451 -43.66 -3.61 33.85
N GLU A 452 -44.27 -2.46 34.05
CA GLU A 452 -45.27 -1.90 33.11
C GLU A 452 -44.69 -1.64 31.72
N ILE A 453 -43.48 -1.05 31.64
CA ILE A 453 -42.77 -0.87 30.36
C ILE A 453 -42.53 -2.22 29.67
N SER A 454 -42.17 -3.25 30.42
CA SER A 454 -41.92 -4.58 29.87
C SER A 454 -43.20 -5.22 29.30
N ILE A 455 -44.34 -5.04 29.96
CA ILE A 455 -45.65 -5.54 29.53
C ILE A 455 -46.11 -4.80 28.27
N ALA A 456 -46.04 -3.46 28.28
CA ALA A 456 -46.40 -2.64 27.12
C ALA A 456 -45.53 -2.95 25.89
N LYS A 457 -44.21 -3.16 26.09
CA LYS A 457 -43.32 -3.62 25.02
C LYS A 457 -43.78 -4.95 24.46
N LYS A 458 -44.06 -5.94 25.32
CA LYS A 458 -44.50 -7.28 24.93
C LYS A 458 -45.78 -7.25 24.10
N GLU A 459 -46.77 -6.46 24.53
CA GLU A 459 -48.05 -6.30 23.84
C GLU A 459 -47.88 -5.67 22.44
N ILE A 460 -47.11 -4.58 22.34
CA ILE A 460 -46.81 -3.94 21.05
C ILE A 460 -46.06 -4.91 20.12
N THR A 461 -45.10 -5.69 20.63
CA THR A 461 -44.43 -6.72 19.82
C THR A 461 -45.36 -7.81 19.34
N ASN A 462 -46.27 -8.32 20.18
CA ASN A 462 -47.26 -9.32 19.77
C ASN A 462 -48.18 -8.76 18.69
N ARG A 463 -48.64 -7.52 18.83
CA ARG A 463 -49.46 -6.86 17.82
C ARG A 463 -48.72 -6.67 16.49
N LEU A 464 -47.43 -6.33 16.52
CA LEU A 464 -46.59 -6.27 15.32
C LEU A 464 -46.38 -7.65 14.67
N ILE A 465 -46.36 -8.73 15.46
CA ILE A 465 -46.30 -10.11 14.95
C ILE A 465 -47.63 -10.46 14.25
N ASP A 466 -48.77 -10.16 14.87
CA ASP A 466 -50.10 -10.38 14.27
C ASP A 466 -50.27 -9.63 12.95
N LEU A 467 -49.75 -8.39 12.89
CA LEU A 467 -49.73 -7.56 11.68
C LEU A 467 -48.69 -8.00 10.65
N LYS A 468 -48.03 -9.15 10.85
CA LYS A 468 -47.02 -9.72 9.95
C LYS A 468 -45.83 -8.79 9.66
N TYR A 469 -45.57 -7.80 10.52
CA TYR A 469 -44.51 -6.82 10.30
C TYR A 469 -43.12 -7.48 10.20
N TYR A 470 -42.87 -8.48 11.05
CA TYR A 470 -41.61 -9.21 11.08
C TYR A 470 -41.45 -10.22 9.93
N HIS A 471 -42.53 -10.66 9.28
CA HIS A 471 -42.45 -11.55 8.11
C HIS A 471 -41.65 -10.93 6.95
N LEU A 472 -41.65 -9.60 6.81
CA LEU A 472 -40.82 -8.93 5.80
C LEU A 472 -39.32 -9.16 6.04
N GLN A 473 -38.92 -9.23 7.30
CA GLN A 473 -37.55 -9.51 7.70
C GLN A 473 -37.23 -10.99 7.57
N GLU A 474 -38.19 -11.88 7.85
CA GLU A 474 -38.05 -13.32 7.62
C GLU A 474 -37.86 -13.65 6.13
N ILE A 475 -38.68 -13.11 5.23
CA ILE A 475 -38.55 -13.34 3.78
C ILE A 475 -37.17 -12.86 3.27
N LYS A 476 -36.69 -11.71 3.79
CA LYS A 476 -35.33 -11.21 3.49
C LYS A 476 -34.24 -12.16 3.99
N MET A 477 -34.37 -12.65 5.22
CA MET A 477 -33.41 -13.57 5.82
C MET A 477 -33.42 -14.93 5.11
N ALA A 478 -34.58 -15.47 4.77
CA ALA A 478 -34.74 -16.71 4.01
C ALA A 478 -34.10 -16.61 2.62
N TYR A 479 -34.35 -15.51 1.88
CA TYR A 479 -33.71 -15.27 0.59
C TYR A 479 -32.19 -15.15 0.70
N ALA A 480 -31.68 -14.43 1.72
CA ALA A 480 -30.25 -14.32 1.97
C ALA A 480 -29.61 -15.67 2.34
N ALA A 481 -30.32 -16.50 3.13
CA ALA A 481 -29.89 -17.84 3.51
C ALA A 481 -29.79 -18.75 2.29
N ASP A 482 -30.82 -18.79 1.43
CA ASP A 482 -30.81 -19.61 0.21
C ASP A 482 -29.67 -19.21 -0.74
N LEU A 483 -29.45 -17.92 -0.93
CA LEU A 483 -28.35 -17.43 -1.76
C LEU A 483 -26.99 -17.78 -1.17
N LYS A 484 -26.86 -17.76 0.16
CA LYS A 484 -25.65 -18.14 0.86
C LYS A 484 -25.38 -19.64 0.70
N ILE A 485 -26.37 -20.49 0.95
CA ILE A 485 -26.27 -21.94 0.76
C ILE A 485 -25.89 -22.26 -0.70
N ALA A 486 -26.58 -21.68 -1.67
CA ALA A 486 -26.28 -21.91 -3.08
C ALA A 486 -24.87 -21.44 -3.48
N LYS A 487 -24.41 -20.31 -2.93
CA LYS A 487 -23.05 -19.79 -3.16
C LYS A 487 -22.00 -20.69 -2.53
N ASP A 488 -22.23 -21.16 -1.31
CA ASP A 488 -21.30 -22.03 -0.57
C ASP A 488 -21.19 -23.38 -1.26
N THR A 489 -22.31 -23.98 -1.67
CA THR A 489 -22.33 -25.24 -2.45
C THR A 489 -21.63 -25.06 -3.80
N TYR A 490 -21.94 -24.00 -4.55
CA TYR A 490 -21.25 -23.71 -5.81
C TYR A 490 -19.74 -23.53 -5.60
N SER A 491 -19.32 -22.88 -4.52
CA SER A 491 -17.89 -22.69 -4.22
C SER A 491 -17.17 -24.02 -3.94
N LYS A 492 -17.82 -24.94 -3.21
CA LYS A 492 -17.28 -26.30 -2.94
C LYS A 492 -17.15 -27.10 -4.23
N GLU A 493 -18.18 -27.10 -5.08
CA GLU A 493 -18.13 -27.79 -6.37
C GLU A 493 -16.99 -27.26 -7.28
N LEU A 494 -16.74 -25.95 -7.27
CA LEU A 494 -15.61 -25.36 -7.98
C LEU A 494 -14.26 -25.82 -7.41
N GLU A 495 -14.16 -25.95 -6.09
CA GLU A 495 -12.97 -26.46 -5.40
C GLU A 495 -12.69 -27.91 -5.83
N ASP A 496 -13.72 -28.76 -5.89
CA ASP A 496 -13.62 -30.16 -6.26
C ASP A 496 -13.19 -30.34 -7.72
N ILE A 497 -13.79 -29.59 -8.65
CA ILE A 497 -13.40 -29.58 -10.07
C ILE A 497 -11.92 -29.19 -10.21
N TYR A 498 -11.49 -28.15 -9.48
CA TYR A 498 -10.12 -27.69 -9.50
C TYR A 498 -9.15 -28.73 -8.92
N ASN A 499 -9.45 -29.28 -7.74
CA ASN A 499 -8.60 -30.25 -7.04
C ASN A 499 -8.46 -31.55 -7.83
N PHE A 500 -9.54 -32.04 -8.43
CA PHE A 500 -9.50 -33.19 -9.33
C PHE A 500 -8.50 -32.98 -10.47
N ARG A 501 -8.61 -31.83 -11.16
CA ARG A 501 -7.77 -31.51 -12.32
C ARG A 501 -6.30 -31.32 -11.93
N VAL A 502 -6.03 -30.64 -10.82
CA VAL A 502 -4.65 -30.46 -10.30
C VAL A 502 -4.02 -31.80 -9.90
N ASN A 503 -4.77 -32.68 -9.23
CA ASN A 503 -4.28 -33.99 -8.82
C ASN A 503 -4.00 -34.90 -10.02
N LEU A 504 -4.87 -34.86 -11.03
CA LEU A 504 -4.69 -35.58 -12.29
C LEU A 504 -3.42 -35.09 -13.02
N ASP A 505 -3.19 -33.78 -13.07
CA ASP A 505 -2.00 -33.18 -13.68
C ASP A 505 -0.72 -33.54 -12.94
N LYS A 506 -0.76 -33.58 -11.60
CA LYS A 506 0.37 -34.04 -10.78
C LYS A 506 0.69 -35.51 -11.04
N LYS A 507 -0.32 -36.39 -11.04
CA LYS A 507 -0.14 -37.82 -11.34
C LYS A 507 0.44 -38.02 -12.74
N HIS A 508 -0.09 -37.31 -13.73
CA HIS A 508 0.39 -37.40 -15.11
C HIS A 508 1.84 -36.88 -15.26
N LYS A 509 2.20 -35.78 -14.59
CA LYS A 509 3.59 -35.28 -14.58
C LYS A 509 4.56 -36.25 -13.89
N ALA A 510 4.14 -36.89 -12.80
CA ALA A 510 4.94 -37.91 -12.12
C ALA A 510 5.19 -39.11 -13.04
N LEU A 511 4.13 -39.63 -13.67
CA LEU A 511 4.19 -40.71 -14.65
C LEU A 511 5.15 -40.38 -15.81
N LEU A 512 5.01 -39.19 -16.42
CA LEU A 512 5.89 -38.77 -17.51
C LEU A 512 7.35 -38.62 -17.09
N LYS A 513 7.61 -38.27 -15.82
CA LYS A 513 8.98 -38.20 -15.27
C LYS A 513 9.58 -39.59 -15.09
N GLU A 514 8.80 -40.55 -14.61
CA GLU A 514 9.23 -41.95 -14.50
C GLU A 514 9.46 -42.60 -15.87
N LEU A 515 8.54 -42.42 -16.82
CA LEU A 515 8.67 -42.93 -18.18
C LEU A 515 9.93 -42.38 -18.87
N LYS A 516 10.25 -41.10 -18.65
CA LYS A 516 11.46 -40.47 -19.20
C LYS A 516 12.77 -41.03 -18.62
N LEU A 517 12.73 -41.57 -17.40
CA LEU A 517 13.89 -42.18 -16.74
C LEU A 517 14.09 -43.65 -17.14
N LYS A 518 13.01 -44.34 -17.53
CA LYS A 518 13.02 -45.79 -17.77
C LYS A 518 13.09 -46.19 -19.25
N LEU A 519 12.65 -45.35 -20.18
CA LEU A 519 12.45 -45.71 -21.58
C LEU A 519 13.45 -45.02 -22.53
N SER A 520 13.71 -45.67 -23.66
CA SER A 520 14.42 -45.06 -24.79
C SER A 520 13.59 -43.92 -25.41
N LYS A 521 14.20 -43.06 -26.23
CA LYS A 521 13.55 -41.87 -26.79
C LYS A 521 12.27 -42.19 -27.58
N ASP A 522 12.29 -43.25 -28.37
CA ASP A 522 11.18 -43.61 -29.26
C ASP A 522 10.03 -44.29 -28.49
N GLU A 523 10.37 -45.16 -27.53
CA GLU A 523 9.40 -45.77 -26.61
C GLU A 523 8.73 -44.73 -25.70
N TYR A 524 9.49 -43.74 -25.24
CA TYR A 524 8.96 -42.63 -24.44
C TYR A 524 7.91 -41.82 -25.21
N ILE A 525 8.11 -41.59 -26.52
CA ILE A 525 7.16 -40.83 -27.35
C ILE A 525 5.83 -41.61 -27.50
N SER A 526 5.91 -42.93 -27.70
CA SER A 526 4.74 -43.81 -27.78
C SER A 526 3.95 -43.85 -26.47
N GLU A 527 4.62 -44.13 -25.35
CA GLU A 527 3.99 -44.19 -24.03
C GLU A 527 3.44 -42.83 -23.56
N LYS A 528 4.11 -41.73 -23.93
CA LYS A 528 3.59 -40.38 -23.70
C LYS A 528 2.26 -40.13 -24.42
N LYS A 529 2.09 -40.62 -25.65
CA LYS A 529 0.81 -40.49 -26.39
C LYS A 529 -0.30 -41.29 -25.71
N LYS A 530 -0.04 -42.55 -25.35
CA LYS A 530 -1.00 -43.39 -24.60
C LYS A 530 -1.41 -42.73 -23.28
N ALA A 531 -0.44 -42.27 -22.49
CA ALA A 531 -0.72 -41.58 -21.22
C ALA A 531 -1.55 -40.31 -21.41
N GLN A 532 -1.42 -39.60 -22.53
CA GLN A 532 -2.24 -38.44 -22.86
C GLN A 532 -3.68 -38.82 -23.23
N GLU A 533 -3.87 -39.93 -23.95
CA GLU A 533 -5.19 -40.46 -24.29
C GLU A 533 -5.94 -40.96 -23.05
N THR A 534 -5.27 -41.73 -22.18
CA THR A 534 -5.83 -42.16 -20.89
C THR A 534 -6.28 -40.96 -20.06
N ARG A 535 -5.45 -39.91 -19.99
CA ARG A 535 -5.79 -38.67 -19.28
C ARG A 535 -7.05 -38.01 -19.84
N LYS A 536 -7.23 -37.98 -21.18
CA LYS A 536 -8.43 -37.44 -21.82
C LYS A 536 -9.67 -38.29 -21.50
N GLN A 537 -9.54 -39.62 -21.53
CA GLN A 537 -10.64 -40.53 -21.18
C GLN A 537 -11.07 -40.36 -19.72
N THR A 538 -10.14 -40.31 -18.76
CA THR A 538 -10.47 -40.09 -17.34
C THR A 538 -11.21 -38.76 -17.10
N ILE A 539 -10.86 -37.71 -17.85
CA ILE A 539 -11.58 -36.42 -17.78
C ILE A 539 -13.02 -36.57 -18.31
N LEU A 540 -13.20 -37.32 -19.40
CA LEU A 540 -14.51 -37.55 -20.00
C LEU A 540 -15.42 -38.38 -19.09
N GLU A 541 -14.89 -39.46 -18.50
CA GLU A 541 -15.62 -40.32 -17.56
C GLU A 541 -16.05 -39.56 -16.31
N ASN A 542 -15.16 -38.75 -15.73
CA ASN A 542 -15.50 -37.94 -14.57
C ASN A 542 -16.62 -36.93 -14.87
N ASN A 543 -16.61 -36.32 -16.06
CA ASN A 543 -17.70 -35.43 -16.48
C ASN A 543 -19.03 -36.20 -16.63
N LYS A 544 -19.02 -37.41 -17.18
CA LYS A 544 -20.22 -38.26 -17.31
C LYS A 544 -20.77 -38.69 -15.94
N ALA A 545 -19.89 -39.10 -15.01
CA ALA A 545 -20.28 -39.47 -13.66
C ALA A 545 -20.91 -38.29 -12.90
N ALA A 546 -20.33 -37.09 -13.05
CA ALA A 546 -20.86 -35.87 -12.45
C ALA A 546 -22.25 -35.49 -13.01
N GLN A 547 -22.52 -35.77 -14.29
CA GLN A 547 -23.84 -35.57 -14.90
C GLN A 547 -24.86 -36.60 -14.41
N ALA A 548 -24.49 -37.88 -14.32
CA ALA A 548 -25.37 -38.93 -13.84
C ALA A 548 -25.85 -38.68 -12.40
N LEU A 549 -24.96 -38.22 -11.51
CA LEU A 549 -25.33 -37.83 -10.14
C LEU A 549 -26.29 -36.65 -10.12
N LEU A 550 -26.12 -35.68 -11.01
CA LEU A 550 -26.99 -34.51 -11.09
C LEU A 550 -28.39 -34.90 -11.56
N ASP A 551 -28.49 -35.81 -12.52
CA ASP A 551 -29.77 -36.29 -13.04
C ASP A 551 -30.49 -37.23 -12.05
N ALA A 552 -29.74 -37.99 -11.24
CA ALA A 552 -30.29 -38.74 -10.11
C ALA A 552 -30.91 -37.80 -9.06
N ALA A 553 -30.19 -36.74 -8.67
CA ALA A 553 -30.67 -35.74 -7.70
C ALA A 553 -31.90 -34.95 -8.21
N LYS A 554 -32.02 -34.74 -9.52
CA LYS A 554 -33.24 -34.16 -10.12
C LYS A 554 -34.44 -35.11 -9.99
N LYS A 555 -34.23 -36.41 -10.22
CA LYS A 555 -35.29 -37.43 -10.12
C LYS A 555 -35.77 -37.60 -8.68
N GLU A 556 -34.89 -37.52 -7.69
CA GLU A 556 -35.27 -37.55 -6.27
C GLU A 556 -36.08 -36.31 -5.86
N ASN A 557 -35.62 -35.11 -6.23
CA ASN A 557 -36.39 -33.88 -5.97
C ASN A 557 -37.77 -33.88 -6.64
N GLN A 558 -37.89 -34.44 -7.85
CA GLN A 558 -39.19 -34.59 -8.53
C GLN A 558 -40.11 -35.57 -7.80
N LYS A 559 -39.56 -36.64 -7.21
CA LYS A 559 -40.33 -37.59 -6.40
C LYS A 559 -40.80 -36.98 -5.08
N GLU A 560 -39.97 -36.17 -4.42
CA GLU A 560 -40.34 -35.46 -3.19
C GLU A 560 -41.37 -34.35 -3.43
N GLN A 561 -41.36 -33.70 -4.60
CA GLN A 561 -42.39 -32.71 -4.96
C GLN A 561 -43.73 -33.33 -5.42
N SER A 562 -43.73 -34.62 -5.74
CA SER A 562 -44.93 -35.37 -6.14
C SER A 562 -45.63 -36.11 -4.99
N LYS A 563 -45.02 -36.11 -3.80
CA LYS A 563 -45.59 -36.58 -2.54
C LYS A 563 -46.03 -35.37 -1.72
#